data_AF-A0A537N615-F1
#
_entry.id   AF-A0A537N615-F1
#
_cell.length_a   1.000
_cell.length_b   1.000
_cell.length_c   1.000
_cell.angle_alpha   90.00
_cell.angle_beta   90.00
_cell.angle_gamma   90.00
#
_symmetry.space_group_name_H-M   'P 1'
#
loop_
_entity.id
_entity.type
_entity.pdbx_description
1 polymer ?
#
loop_
_entity_poly.entity_id
_entity_poly.type
_entity_poly.pdbx_seq_one_letter_code
_entity_poly.pdbx_strand_id
1 'polypeptide(L)' 'MKSAARGIAADAKPFDWEDPFFLDDQLTEEEIAIRDAARDYCQDKLMPRVIEANRHEKFDREIMNE' A
#
# COMPACT_ATOMS: atom_id res chain seq x y z
N MET A 1 48.86 7.44 16.55
CA MET A 1 47.84 6.58 17.19
C MET A 1 46.78 7.51 17.77
N LYS A 2 45.50 7.54 17.37
CA LYS A 2 44.65 6.67 16.56
C LYS A 2 43.71 7.56 15.71
N SER A 3 43.44 7.09 14.50
CA SER A 3 42.47 7.63 13.56
C SER A 3 41.04 7.22 13.94
N ALA A 4 40.08 8.06 13.51
CA ALA A 4 38.70 7.76 13.10
C ALA A 4 37.74 7.04 14.06
N ALA A 5 36.61 7.72 14.33
CA ALA A 5 35.28 7.14 14.16
C ALA A 5 34.26 8.29 14.10
N ARG A 6 34.08 8.90 12.92
CA ARG A 6 32.85 9.67 12.66
C ARG A 6 31.76 8.63 12.46
N GLY A 7 30.87 8.49 13.44
CA GLY A 7 29.73 7.59 13.36
C GLY A 7 28.92 7.92 12.10
N ILE A 8 28.89 6.98 11.18
CA ILE A 8 28.11 7.02 9.95
C ILE A 8 26.77 6.37 10.29
N ALA A 9 25.73 7.19 10.47
CA ALA A 9 24.32 6.83 10.28
C ALA A 9 23.47 8.02 10.71
N ALA A 10 23.27 8.99 9.81
CA ALA A 10 22.33 10.09 10.03
C ALA A 10 21.41 10.33 8.82
N ASP A 11 21.31 9.38 7.89
CA ASP A 11 20.50 9.50 6.66
C ASP A 11 19.68 8.23 6.34
N ALA A 12 19.44 7.35 7.31
CA ALA A 12 18.58 6.18 7.10
C ALA A 12 17.12 6.53 7.42
N LYS A 13 16.21 6.33 6.45
CA LYS A 13 14.76 6.41 6.66
C LYS A 13 14.36 5.46 7.81
N PRO A 14 13.51 5.89 8.76
CA PRO A 14 13.03 5.02 9.82
C PRO A 14 12.44 3.74 9.24
N PHE A 15 12.77 2.60 9.86
CA PHE A 15 12.27 1.31 9.42
C PHE A 15 10.75 1.23 9.60
N ASP A 16 10.03 0.94 8.52
CA ASP A 16 8.60 0.67 8.52
C ASP A 16 8.36 -0.84 8.45
N TRP A 17 7.52 -1.36 9.34
CA TRP A 17 7.19 -2.79 9.35
C TRP A 17 6.10 -3.14 8.32
N GLU A 18 5.29 -2.17 7.91
CA GLU A 18 4.29 -2.33 6.84
C GLU A 18 4.95 -2.23 5.46
N ASP A 19 6.06 -1.50 5.35
CA ASP A 19 6.85 -1.37 4.12
C ASP A 19 8.38 -1.48 4.36
N PRO A 20 8.90 -2.69 4.68
CA PRO A 20 10.32 -2.89 5.02
C PRO A 20 11.32 -2.54 3.90
N PHE A 21 10.86 -2.49 2.65
CA PHE A 21 11.68 -2.22 1.48
C PHE A 21 11.37 -0.88 0.81
N PHE A 22 10.53 -0.05 1.45
CA PHE A 22 10.11 1.24 0.93
C PHE A 22 9.62 1.13 -0.52
N LEU A 23 8.70 0.19 -0.78
CA LEU A 23 8.08 -0.03 -2.08
C LEU A 23 7.52 1.28 -2.63
N ASP A 24 6.96 2.11 -1.76
CA ASP A 24 6.41 3.41 -2.14
C ASP A 24 7.45 4.35 -2.77
N ASP A 25 8.71 4.28 -2.36
CA ASP A 25 9.80 5.08 -2.94
C ASP A 25 10.27 4.54 -4.31
N GLN A 26 9.83 3.34 -4.71
CA GLN A 26 10.16 2.71 -5.98
C GLN A 26 9.08 2.91 -7.04
N LEU A 27 7.91 3.44 -6.66
CA LEU A 27 6.79 3.70 -7.55
C LEU A 27 6.88 5.12 -8.14
N THR A 28 6.42 5.24 -9.37
CA THR A 28 6.18 6.54 -10.01
C THR A 28 4.93 7.21 -9.44
N GLU A 29 4.80 8.53 -9.62
CA GLU A 29 3.62 9.28 -9.19
C GLU A 29 2.32 8.74 -9.81
N GLU A 30 2.39 8.26 -11.06
CA GLU A 30 1.25 7.64 -11.75
C GLU A 30 0.85 6.31 -11.10
N GLU A 31 1.82 5.45 -10.77
CA GLU A 31 1.56 4.17 -10.09
C GLU A 31 0.98 4.39 -8.69
N ILE A 32 1.47 5.39 -7.96
CA ILE A 32 0.92 5.80 -6.66
C ILE A 32 -0.54 6.24 -6.84
N ALA A 33 -0.82 7.10 -7.82
CA ALA A 33 -2.18 7.58 -8.07
C ALA A 33 -3.15 6.43 -8.42
N ILE A 34 -2.73 5.48 -9.25
CA ILE A 34 -3.53 4.29 -9.60
C ILE A 34 -3.76 3.41 -8.37
N ARG A 35 -2.73 3.17 -7.55
CA ARG A 35 -2.83 2.38 -6.32
C ARG A 35 -3.82 3.01 -5.34
N ASP A 36 -3.75 4.31 -5.15
CA ASP A 36 -4.61 5.03 -4.22
C ASP A 36 -6.07 5.04 -4.72
N ALA A 37 -6.29 5.26 -6.02
CA ALA A 37 -7.62 5.14 -6.63
C ALA A 37 -8.20 3.72 -6.49
N ALA A 38 -7.38 2.68 -6.69
CA ALA A 38 -7.79 1.29 -6.48
C ALA A 38 -8.13 1.01 -5.01
N ARG A 39 -7.32 1.54 -4.07
CA ARG A 39 -7.56 1.43 -2.63
C ARG A 39 -8.89 2.06 -2.25
N ASP A 40 -9.15 3.28 -2.70
CA ASP A 40 -10.39 4.02 -2.40
C ASP A 40 -11.62 3.27 -2.91
N TYR A 41 -11.59 2.79 -4.17
CA TYR A 41 -12.66 1.95 -4.71
C TYR A 41 -12.91 0.69 -3.87
N CYS A 42 -11.83 0.01 -3.46
CA CYS A 42 -11.94 -1.20 -2.64
C CYS A 42 -12.58 -0.92 -1.27
N GLN A 43 -12.20 0.19 -0.61
CA GLN A 43 -12.74 0.54 0.70
C GLN A 43 -14.19 1.03 0.60
N ASP A 44 -14.49 1.90 -0.36
CA ASP A 44 -15.80 2.54 -0.46
C ASP A 44 -16.86 1.60 -1.06
N LYS A 45 -16.47 0.77 -2.03
CA LYS A 45 -17.40 -0.04 -2.81
C LYS A 45 -17.33 -1.50 -2.44
N LEU A 46 -16.14 -2.12 -2.35
CA LEU A 46 -16.03 -3.58 -2.12
C LEU A 46 -16.18 -3.97 -0.64
N MET A 47 -15.56 -3.23 0.27
CA MET A 47 -15.60 -3.52 1.72
C MET A 47 -17.01 -3.64 2.30
N PRO A 48 -17.99 -2.76 2.01
CA PRO A 48 -19.33 -2.89 2.60
C PRO A 48 -20.11 -4.12 2.10
N ARG A 49 -19.81 -4.63 0.90
CA ARG A 49 -20.53 -5.76 0.30
C ARG A 49 -19.89 -7.12 0.56
N VAL A 50 -18.60 -7.17 0.89
CA VAL A 50 -17.83 -8.44 0.94
C VAL A 50 -18.37 -9.44 1.96
N ILE A 51 -18.85 -9.01 3.13
CA ILE A 51 -19.32 -9.90 4.19
C ILE A 51 -20.58 -10.65 3.73
N GLU A 52 -21.54 -9.92 3.19
CA GLU A 52 -22.82 -10.47 2.75
C GLU A 52 -22.67 -11.28 1.46
N ALA A 53 -21.86 -10.77 0.53
CA ALA A 53 -21.53 -11.45 -0.72
C ALA A 53 -20.83 -12.80 -0.47
N ASN A 54 -19.86 -12.83 0.45
CA ASN A 54 -19.17 -14.07 0.82
C ASN A 54 -20.10 -15.04 1.55
N ARG A 55 -20.90 -14.56 2.51
CA ARG A 55 -21.84 -15.40 3.28
C ARG A 55 -22.86 -16.13 2.41
N HIS A 56 -23.31 -15.48 1.34
CA HIS A 56 -24.33 -16.03 0.44
C HIS A 56 -23.77 -16.49 -0.90
N GLU A 57 -22.44 -16.54 -1.04
CA GLU A 57 -21.73 -16.94 -2.26
C GLU A 57 -22.25 -16.21 -3.52
N LYS A 58 -22.61 -14.94 -3.36
CA LYS A 58 -23.21 -14.11 -4.41
C LYS A 58 -22.18 -13.13 -4.94
N PHE A 59 -21.90 -13.22 -6.24
CA PHE A 59 -21.07 -12.25 -6.96
C PHE A 59 -21.95 -11.19 -7.63
N ASP A 60 -21.68 -9.92 -7.34
CA ASP A 60 -22.34 -8.80 -8.01
C ASP A 60 -21.62 -8.50 -9.33
N ARG A 61 -22.32 -8.69 -10.46
CA ARG A 61 -21.75 -8.50 -11.79
C ARG A 61 -21.46 -7.06 -12.12
N GLU A 62 -22.14 -6.11 -11.46
CA GLU A 62 -21.94 -4.69 -11.74
C GLU A 62 -20.53 -4.22 -11.36
N ILE A 63 -19.82 -4.93 -10.46
CA ILE A 63 -18.41 -4.69 -10.12
C ILE A 63 -17.52 -4.63 -11.36
N MET A 64 -17.84 -5.38 -12.42
CA MET A 64 -17.03 -5.41 -13.65
C MET A 64 -17.24 -4.19 -14.55
N ASN A 65 -18.30 -3.43 -14.33
CA ASN A 65 -18.66 -2.24 -15.13
C ASN A 65 -18.39 -0.93 -14.38
N GLU A 66 -18.03 -1.00 -13.10
CA GLU A 66 -17.72 0.14 -12.22
C GLU A 66 -16.32 0.72 -12.46
#